data_AF-K2CEH5-F1
#
_entry.id   AF-K2CEH5-F1
#
_cell.length_a   1.000
_cell.length_b   1.000
_cell.length_c   1.000
_cell.angle_alpha   90.00
_cell.angle_beta   90.00
_cell.angle_gamma   90.00
#
_symmetry.space_group_name_H-M   'P 1'
#
loop_
_entity.id
_entity.type
_entity.pdbx_description
1 polymer ?
#
loop_
_entity_poly.entity_id
_entity_poly.type
_entity_poly.pdbx_seq_one_letter_code
_entity_poly.pdbx_strand_id
1 'polypeptide(L)'
;EASRLAPDNLALETTWGDLLYYKGNYEKALEHFEFVHNREPEDIQTIGKIGLTAVQLMDYEKAVEYLEKAVAAYPDSFFILFYLGKSYFEQHYYEEAITYWERALEATKDQSQQAAVNEAISRAREQLATTDGSSKVEDRRFVVHFAGDSRDDLGDVTFEVLDEVFHQVTRSLNFHPDVKINIIFYLTEDYYKVSREWSAGSAQGIKIMIPLKSGYKSEEYVRGLLAHEFTHTIIHLRTNNRCPLWLNEGIAQYQEFTAENGSPEEMRSDYRSIVENEFIEGQKSVKLNRVQALLSSSSRKDVMRAYIASYLAARCLADYYGERSFDEILSALGEGKSIDEAMVDTTGRDMDNFQEKYEDWLRKL
;
A
#
# COMPACT_ATOMS: atom_id res chain seq x y z
N GLU A 1 -16.88 1.60 -29.84
CA GLU A 1 -17.64 1.79 -31.11
C GLU A 1 -18.50 0.57 -31.44
N ALA A 2 -17.98 -0.66 -31.34
CA ALA A 2 -18.75 -1.90 -31.55
C ALA A 2 -19.94 -2.10 -30.57
N SER A 3 -19.77 -1.87 -29.25
CA SER A 3 -20.87 -2.01 -28.26
C SER A 3 -22.03 -1.03 -28.53
N ARG A 4 -21.76 0.17 -29.08
CA ARG A 4 -22.81 1.11 -29.53
C ARG A 4 -23.58 0.62 -30.76
N LEU A 5 -23.02 -0.29 -31.54
CA LEU A 5 -23.62 -0.84 -32.76
C LEU A 5 -24.39 -2.15 -32.50
N ALA A 6 -24.20 -2.79 -31.34
CA ALA A 6 -24.91 -4.00 -30.91
C ALA A 6 -25.07 -4.03 -29.37
N PRO A 7 -25.92 -3.15 -28.80
CA PRO A 7 -26.00 -2.89 -27.36
C PRO A 7 -26.53 -4.05 -26.50
N ASP A 8 -27.12 -5.08 -27.12
CA ASP A 8 -27.62 -6.27 -26.43
C ASP A 8 -26.78 -7.53 -26.72
N ASN A 9 -25.63 -7.39 -27.36
CA ASN A 9 -24.75 -8.53 -27.61
C ASN A 9 -23.90 -8.83 -26.36
N LEU A 10 -24.40 -9.74 -25.53
CA LEU A 10 -23.75 -10.14 -24.28
C LEU A 10 -22.31 -10.62 -24.48
N ALA A 11 -22.01 -11.35 -25.56
CA ALA A 11 -20.65 -11.82 -25.83
C ALA A 11 -19.68 -10.66 -26.12
N LEU A 12 -20.16 -9.60 -26.78
CA LEU A 12 -19.39 -8.39 -27.04
C LEU A 12 -19.13 -7.61 -25.75
N GLU A 13 -20.13 -7.50 -24.88
CA GLU A 13 -20.02 -6.87 -23.56
C GLU A 13 -19.01 -7.62 -22.68
N THR A 14 -19.08 -8.95 -22.63
CA THR A 14 -18.10 -9.78 -21.92
C THR A 14 -16.69 -9.61 -22.47
N THR A 15 -16.51 -9.59 -23.79
CA THR A 15 -15.19 -9.39 -24.43
C THR A 15 -14.62 -8.01 -24.11
N TRP A 16 -15.48 -7.00 -24.06
CA TRP A 16 -15.08 -5.64 -23.74
C TRP A 16 -14.71 -5.48 -22.26
N GLY A 17 -15.47 -6.10 -21.36
CA GLY A 17 -15.12 -6.23 -19.95
C GLY A 17 -13.75 -6.88 -19.76
N ASP A 18 -13.46 -7.98 -20.47
CA ASP A 18 -12.15 -8.64 -20.42
C ASP A 18 -11.02 -7.70 -20.87
N LEU A 19 -11.20 -6.99 -21.99
CA LEU A 19 -10.22 -6.03 -22.48
C LEU A 19 -9.95 -4.89 -21.48
N LEU A 20 -10.99 -4.39 -20.81
CA LEU A 20 -10.87 -3.38 -19.78
C LEU A 20 -10.14 -3.92 -18.55
N TYR A 21 -10.47 -5.14 -18.13
CA TYR A 21 -9.79 -5.85 -17.04
C TYR A 21 -8.30 -5.99 -17.34
N TYR A 22 -7.92 -6.47 -18.53
CA TYR A 22 -6.51 -6.59 -18.92
C TYR A 22 -5.77 -5.25 -19.04
N LYS A 23 -6.50 -4.15 -19.24
CA LYS A 23 -5.95 -2.78 -19.22
C LYS A 23 -5.91 -2.16 -17.83
N GLY A 24 -6.34 -2.89 -16.80
CA GLY A 24 -6.39 -2.42 -15.40
C GLY A 24 -7.54 -1.45 -15.12
N ASN A 25 -8.53 -1.32 -16.02
CA ASN A 25 -9.70 -0.49 -15.80
C ASN A 25 -10.83 -1.35 -15.20
N TYR A 26 -10.67 -1.70 -13.93
CA TYR A 26 -11.50 -2.69 -13.25
C TYR A 26 -12.91 -2.18 -12.97
N GLU A 27 -13.10 -0.89 -12.71
CA GLU A 27 -14.41 -0.30 -12.47
C GLU A 27 -15.29 -0.43 -13.71
N LYS A 28 -14.77 -0.06 -14.88
CA LYS A 28 -15.53 -0.23 -16.14
C LYS A 28 -15.68 -1.70 -16.50
N ALA A 29 -14.65 -2.52 -16.27
CA ALA A 29 -14.78 -3.96 -16.49
C ALA A 29 -15.96 -4.55 -15.69
N LEU A 30 -16.08 -4.15 -14.42
CA LEU A 30 -17.16 -4.56 -13.54
C LEU A 30 -18.53 -4.10 -14.07
N GLU A 31 -18.68 -2.85 -14.51
CA GLU A 31 -19.93 -2.35 -15.14
C GLU A 31 -20.39 -3.25 -16.30
N HIS A 32 -19.46 -3.66 -17.17
CA HIS A 32 -19.75 -4.53 -18.30
C HIS A 32 -20.12 -5.95 -17.87
N PHE A 33 -19.43 -6.51 -16.87
CA PHE A 33 -19.77 -7.84 -16.35
C PHE A 33 -21.11 -7.85 -15.60
N GLU A 34 -21.43 -6.81 -14.83
CA GLU A 34 -22.73 -6.66 -14.17
C GLU A 34 -23.87 -6.50 -15.18
N PHE A 35 -23.63 -5.79 -16.28
CA PHE A 35 -24.61 -5.69 -17.36
C PHE A 35 -24.98 -7.06 -17.95
N VAL A 36 -23.99 -7.94 -18.14
CA VAL A 36 -24.18 -9.31 -18.61
C VAL A 36 -24.89 -10.15 -17.55
N HIS A 37 -24.44 -10.08 -16.30
CA HIS A 37 -25.04 -10.81 -15.18
C HIS A 37 -26.51 -10.44 -14.94
N ASN A 38 -26.89 -9.16 -15.12
CA ASN A 38 -28.29 -8.73 -15.00
C ASN A 38 -29.22 -9.37 -16.04
N ARG A 39 -28.68 -9.86 -17.17
CA ARG A 39 -29.44 -10.55 -18.23
C ARG A 39 -29.31 -12.07 -18.13
N GLU A 40 -28.16 -12.56 -17.69
CA GLU A 40 -27.88 -13.98 -17.46
C GLU A 40 -27.38 -14.19 -16.02
N PRO A 41 -28.28 -14.17 -15.02
CA PRO A 41 -27.89 -14.21 -13.61
C PRO A 41 -27.20 -15.50 -13.18
N GLU A 42 -27.40 -16.58 -13.93
CA GLU A 42 -26.86 -17.91 -13.65
C GLU A 42 -25.61 -18.23 -14.49
N ASP A 43 -25.10 -17.30 -15.31
CA ASP A 43 -23.86 -17.53 -16.05
C ASP A 43 -22.65 -17.51 -15.11
N ILE A 44 -22.18 -18.71 -14.76
CA ILE A 44 -21.07 -18.92 -13.83
C ILE A 44 -19.77 -18.27 -14.33
N GLN A 45 -19.56 -18.17 -15.65
CA GLN A 45 -18.36 -17.51 -16.17
C GLN A 45 -18.38 -16.02 -15.84
N THR A 46 -19.50 -15.34 -16.08
CA THR A 46 -19.66 -13.93 -15.72
C THR A 46 -19.63 -13.72 -14.20
N ILE A 47 -20.26 -14.59 -13.42
CA ILE A 47 -20.17 -14.57 -11.94
C ILE A 47 -18.71 -14.63 -11.48
N GLY A 48 -17.92 -15.55 -12.02
CA GLY A 48 -16.50 -15.65 -11.70
C GLY A 48 -15.72 -14.40 -12.09
N LYS A 49 -16.01 -13.80 -13.24
CA LYS A 49 -15.38 -12.54 -13.68
C LYS A 49 -15.72 -11.37 -12.77
N ILE A 50 -16.97 -11.26 -12.30
CA ILE A 50 -17.36 -10.26 -11.29
C ILE A 50 -16.54 -10.45 -10.02
N GLY A 51 -16.50 -11.68 -9.49
CA GLY A 51 -15.73 -12.00 -8.29
C GLY A 51 -14.24 -11.65 -8.41
N LEU A 52 -13.60 -12.05 -9.52
CA LEU A 52 -12.19 -11.72 -9.79
C LEU A 52 -11.95 -10.22 -9.96
N THR A 53 -12.88 -9.51 -10.60
CA THR A 53 -12.79 -8.05 -10.78
C THR A 53 -12.97 -7.32 -9.45
N ALA A 54 -13.88 -7.79 -8.60
CA ALA A 54 -14.08 -7.27 -7.25
C ALA A 54 -12.80 -7.42 -6.39
N VAL A 55 -12.05 -8.52 -6.53
CA VAL A 55 -10.72 -8.67 -5.89
C VAL A 55 -9.74 -7.58 -6.35
N GLN A 56 -9.73 -7.22 -7.63
CA GLN A 56 -8.84 -6.15 -8.13
C GLN A 56 -9.26 -4.77 -7.63
N LEU A 57 -10.55 -4.58 -7.38
CA LEU A 57 -11.14 -3.38 -6.79
C LEU A 57 -11.08 -3.35 -5.26
N MET A 58 -10.57 -4.42 -4.62
CA MET A 58 -10.54 -4.60 -3.17
C MET A 58 -11.93 -4.61 -2.50
N ASP A 59 -12.99 -4.87 -3.27
CA ASP A 59 -14.35 -5.11 -2.77
C ASP A 59 -14.45 -6.60 -2.39
N TYR A 60 -13.85 -6.95 -1.25
CA TYR A 60 -13.68 -8.34 -0.85
C TYR A 60 -14.98 -9.01 -0.42
N GLU A 61 -15.92 -8.25 0.13
CA GLU A 61 -17.27 -8.71 0.46
C GLU A 61 -17.99 -9.22 -0.79
N LYS A 62 -18.00 -8.41 -1.86
CA LYS A 62 -18.57 -8.81 -3.15
C LYS A 62 -17.76 -9.92 -3.80
N ALA A 63 -16.44 -9.87 -3.69
CA ALA A 63 -15.58 -10.93 -4.20
C ALA A 63 -15.94 -12.29 -3.58
N VAL A 64 -16.12 -12.37 -2.26
CA VAL A 64 -16.55 -13.61 -1.58
C VAL A 64 -17.93 -14.04 -2.09
N GLU A 65 -18.92 -13.15 -2.12
CA GLU A 65 -20.28 -13.49 -2.57
C GLU A 65 -20.29 -14.15 -3.95
N TYR A 66 -19.56 -13.57 -4.91
CA TYR A 66 -19.53 -14.07 -6.28
C TYR A 66 -18.58 -15.27 -6.46
N LEU A 67 -17.44 -15.30 -5.78
CA LEU A 67 -16.50 -16.42 -5.87
C LEU A 67 -17.02 -17.68 -5.15
N GLU A 68 -17.82 -17.56 -4.09
CA GLU A 68 -18.52 -18.70 -3.47
C GLU A 68 -19.54 -19.34 -4.43
N LYS A 69 -20.27 -18.53 -5.20
CA LYS A 69 -21.16 -19.05 -6.26
C LYS A 69 -20.34 -19.74 -7.35
N ALA A 70 -19.21 -19.16 -7.74
CA ALA A 70 -18.34 -19.72 -8.78
C ALA A 70 -17.66 -21.03 -8.34
N VAL A 71 -17.24 -21.15 -7.07
CA VAL A 71 -16.59 -22.36 -6.55
C VAL A 71 -17.55 -23.54 -6.44
N ALA A 72 -18.87 -23.29 -6.27
CA ALA A 72 -19.87 -24.36 -6.28
C ALA A 72 -19.95 -25.08 -7.64
N ALA A 73 -19.74 -24.35 -8.74
CA ALA A 73 -19.76 -24.90 -10.10
C ALA A 73 -18.39 -25.42 -10.55
N TYR A 74 -17.31 -24.80 -10.08
CA TYR A 74 -15.93 -25.18 -10.41
C TYR A 74 -15.10 -25.40 -9.13
N PRO A 75 -15.34 -26.51 -8.40
CA PRO A 75 -14.78 -26.73 -7.07
C PRO A 75 -13.27 -26.91 -7.03
N ASP A 76 -12.67 -27.27 -8.17
CA ASP A 76 -11.23 -27.54 -8.34
C ASP A 76 -10.53 -26.47 -9.18
N SER A 77 -11.16 -25.30 -9.38
CA SER A 77 -10.51 -24.21 -10.11
C SER A 77 -9.49 -23.51 -9.22
N PHE A 78 -8.21 -23.68 -9.53
CA PHE A 78 -7.11 -23.02 -8.83
C PHE A 78 -7.35 -21.51 -8.66
N PHE A 79 -7.73 -20.81 -9.72
CA PHE A 79 -7.91 -19.36 -9.68
C PHE A 79 -9.05 -18.95 -8.76
N ILE A 80 -10.20 -19.63 -8.82
CA ILE A 80 -11.34 -19.32 -7.94
C ILE A 80 -10.96 -19.58 -6.49
N LEU A 81 -10.36 -20.74 -6.20
CA LEU A 81 -9.94 -21.11 -4.84
C LEU A 81 -8.88 -20.14 -4.29
N PHE A 82 -7.90 -19.78 -5.10
CA PHE A 82 -6.84 -18.84 -4.71
C PHE A 82 -7.39 -17.46 -4.39
N TYR A 83 -8.24 -16.92 -5.26
CA TYR A 83 -8.79 -15.58 -5.06
C TYR A 83 -9.91 -15.54 -4.02
N LEU A 84 -10.63 -16.63 -3.80
CA LEU A 84 -11.57 -16.76 -2.68
C LEU A 84 -10.81 -16.78 -1.35
N GLY A 85 -9.73 -17.58 -1.25
CA GLY A 85 -8.83 -17.56 -0.10
C GLY A 85 -8.21 -16.18 0.15
N LYS A 86 -7.79 -15.48 -0.91
CA LYS A 86 -7.33 -14.08 -0.81
C LYS A 86 -8.43 -13.16 -0.27
N SER A 87 -9.64 -13.29 -0.76
CA SER A 87 -10.76 -12.43 -0.33
C SER A 87 -11.09 -12.63 1.15
N TYR A 88 -11.08 -13.87 1.64
CA TYR A 88 -11.22 -14.16 3.08
C TYR A 88 -10.04 -13.65 3.90
N PHE A 89 -8.82 -13.79 3.40
CA PHE A 89 -7.61 -13.29 4.08
C PHE A 89 -7.67 -11.78 4.30
N GLU A 90 -8.09 -11.03 3.28
CA GLU A 90 -8.23 -9.58 3.36
C GLU A 90 -9.40 -9.14 4.26
N GLN A 91 -10.40 -10.02 4.46
CA GLN A 91 -11.47 -9.85 5.46
C GLN A 91 -11.11 -10.40 6.86
N HIS A 92 -9.87 -10.85 7.08
CA HIS A 92 -9.38 -11.41 8.35
C HIS A 92 -9.98 -12.77 8.76
N TYR A 93 -10.67 -13.45 7.84
CA TYR A 93 -11.12 -14.84 8.01
C TYR A 93 -9.98 -15.78 7.63
N TYR A 94 -8.94 -15.81 8.47
CA TYR A 94 -7.67 -16.48 8.14
C TYR A 94 -7.81 -18.01 8.08
N GLU A 95 -8.64 -18.61 8.91
CA GLU A 95 -8.96 -20.03 8.88
C GLU A 95 -9.62 -20.43 7.55
N GLU A 96 -10.61 -19.66 7.10
CA GLU A 96 -11.29 -19.85 5.83
C GLU A 96 -10.31 -19.65 4.67
N ALA A 97 -9.48 -18.60 4.73
CA ALA A 97 -8.46 -18.34 3.74
C ALA A 97 -7.50 -19.53 3.57
N ILE A 98 -6.97 -20.05 4.67
CA ILE A 98 -6.11 -21.23 4.69
C ILE A 98 -6.84 -22.43 4.09
N THR A 99 -8.10 -22.65 4.47
CA THR A 99 -8.91 -23.78 3.96
C THR A 99 -9.03 -23.74 2.43
N TYR A 100 -9.35 -22.58 1.86
CA TYR A 100 -9.47 -22.45 0.40
C TYR A 100 -8.12 -22.51 -0.32
N TRP A 101 -7.05 -22.02 0.31
CA TRP A 101 -5.70 -22.14 -0.24
C TRP A 101 -5.14 -23.57 -0.16
N GLU A 102 -5.45 -24.34 0.88
CA GLU A 102 -5.10 -25.77 0.94
C GLU A 102 -5.79 -26.54 -0.20
N ARG A 103 -7.07 -26.24 -0.47
CA ARG A 103 -7.76 -26.76 -1.65
C ARG A 103 -7.12 -26.29 -2.97
N ALA A 104 -6.65 -25.05 -3.05
CA ALA A 104 -5.95 -24.54 -4.23
C ALA A 104 -4.65 -25.31 -4.49
N LEU A 105 -3.90 -25.69 -3.44
CA LEU A 105 -2.71 -26.54 -3.57
C LEU A 105 -3.04 -27.93 -4.14
N GLU A 106 -4.17 -28.52 -3.74
CA GLU A 106 -4.64 -29.80 -4.27
C GLU A 106 -5.03 -29.70 -5.75
N ALA A 107 -5.57 -28.55 -6.17
CA ALA A 107 -6.03 -28.27 -7.52
C ALA A 107 -4.90 -27.98 -8.54
N THR A 108 -3.66 -27.74 -8.09
CA THR A 108 -2.54 -27.39 -8.99
C THR A 108 -1.31 -28.30 -8.85
N LYS A 109 -0.62 -28.50 -9.97
CA LYS A 109 0.72 -29.11 -10.05
C LYS A 109 1.80 -28.11 -10.47
N ASP A 110 1.42 -26.86 -10.74
CA ASP A 110 2.34 -25.82 -11.15
C ASP A 110 3.14 -25.32 -9.95
N GLN A 111 4.47 -25.36 -10.06
CA GLN A 111 5.35 -25.03 -8.94
C GLN A 111 5.28 -23.55 -8.54
N SER A 112 5.03 -22.64 -9.50
CA SER A 112 4.91 -21.21 -9.21
C SER A 112 3.61 -20.91 -8.46
N GLN A 113 2.52 -21.55 -8.88
CA GLN A 113 1.24 -21.47 -8.19
C GLN A 113 1.33 -22.06 -6.78
N GLN A 114 1.95 -23.23 -6.63
CA GLN A 114 2.17 -23.84 -5.31
C GLN A 114 3.03 -22.96 -4.40
N ALA A 115 4.08 -22.34 -4.92
CA ALA A 115 4.90 -21.41 -4.15
C ALA A 115 4.09 -20.20 -3.66
N ALA A 116 3.31 -19.57 -4.56
CA ALA A 116 2.44 -18.43 -4.21
C ALA A 116 1.40 -18.79 -3.15
N VAL A 117 0.78 -19.98 -3.24
CA VAL A 117 -0.19 -20.43 -2.24
C VAL A 117 0.47 -20.75 -0.91
N ASN A 118 1.64 -21.40 -0.91
CA ASN A 118 2.37 -21.69 0.34
C ASN A 118 2.79 -20.40 1.05
N GLU A 119 3.22 -19.38 0.30
CA GLU A 119 3.50 -18.05 0.84
C GLU A 119 2.23 -17.43 1.46
N ALA A 120 1.10 -17.49 0.75
CA ALA A 120 -0.18 -16.99 1.23
C ALA A 120 -0.65 -17.70 2.52
N ILE A 121 -0.59 -19.03 2.57
CA ILE A 121 -0.91 -19.83 3.77
C ILE A 121 0.03 -19.47 4.92
N SER A 122 1.33 -19.34 4.65
CA SER A 122 2.29 -18.92 5.68
C SER A 122 1.92 -17.57 6.26
N ARG A 123 1.53 -16.61 5.41
CA ARG A 123 1.06 -15.28 5.83
C ARG A 123 -0.26 -15.33 6.61
N ALA A 124 -1.23 -16.16 6.21
CA ALA A 124 -2.46 -16.36 7.00
C ALA A 124 -2.19 -16.98 8.36
N ARG A 125 -1.32 -17.99 8.43
CA ARG A 125 -0.94 -18.62 9.70
C ARG A 125 -0.17 -17.65 10.60
N GLU A 126 0.66 -16.79 10.02
CA GLU A 126 1.29 -15.67 10.72
C GLU A 126 0.23 -14.74 11.31
N GLN A 127 -0.72 -14.25 10.50
CA GLN A 127 -1.78 -13.37 11.00
C GLN A 127 -2.62 -14.06 12.10
N LEU A 128 -3.03 -15.30 11.89
CA LEU A 128 -3.82 -16.09 12.83
C LEU A 128 -3.09 -16.30 14.17
N ALA A 129 -1.81 -16.65 14.14
CA ALA A 129 -0.98 -16.79 15.34
C ALA A 129 -0.75 -15.46 16.06
N THR A 130 -0.70 -14.34 15.33
CA THR A 130 -0.61 -13.00 15.92
C THR A 130 -1.95 -12.47 16.43
N THR A 131 -3.09 -12.99 15.96
CA THR A 131 -4.41 -12.53 16.39
C THR A 131 -5.05 -13.41 17.45
N ASP A 132 -4.47 -14.56 17.79
CA ASP A 132 -4.92 -15.39 18.91
C ASP A 132 -4.72 -14.64 20.24
N GLY A 133 -5.79 -14.51 21.03
CA GLY A 133 -5.81 -13.67 22.23
C GLY A 133 -5.80 -12.15 21.99
N SER A 134 -5.95 -11.69 20.75
CA SER A 134 -5.90 -10.25 20.45
C SER A 134 -7.03 -9.45 21.08
N SER A 135 -6.70 -8.25 21.56
CA SER A 135 -7.70 -7.27 21.97
C SER A 135 -7.87 -6.21 20.88
N LYS A 136 -9.10 -5.71 20.72
CA LYS A 136 -9.48 -4.68 19.73
C LYS A 136 -9.94 -3.43 20.47
N VAL A 137 -9.44 -2.27 20.05
CA VAL A 137 -9.97 -0.96 20.46
C VAL A 137 -10.27 -0.14 19.22
N GLU A 138 -11.36 0.63 19.23
CA GLU A 138 -11.88 1.29 18.05
C GLU A 138 -12.40 2.69 18.41
N ASP A 139 -12.11 3.68 17.55
CA ASP A 139 -12.74 4.99 17.56
C ASP A 139 -13.35 5.32 16.17
N ARG A 140 -13.62 6.59 15.89
CA ARG A 140 -14.19 7.02 14.60
C ARG A 140 -13.20 6.93 13.42
N ARG A 141 -11.90 6.91 13.69
CA ARG A 141 -10.80 6.99 12.71
C ARG A 141 -10.02 5.69 12.63
N PHE A 142 -9.85 5.00 13.76
CA PHE A 142 -8.96 3.87 13.86
C PHE A 142 -9.65 2.63 14.39
N VAL A 143 -9.21 1.50 13.87
CA VAL A 143 -9.40 0.19 14.47
C VAL A 143 -8.01 -0.33 14.84
N VAL A 144 -7.73 -0.48 16.13
CA VAL A 144 -6.43 -0.89 16.64
C VAL A 144 -6.50 -2.32 17.17
N HIS A 145 -5.65 -3.19 16.63
CA HIS A 145 -5.50 -4.58 17.02
C HIS A 145 -4.18 -4.76 17.76
N PHE A 146 -4.22 -5.45 18.90
CA PHE A 146 -3.06 -5.80 19.71
C PHE A 146 -2.86 -7.31 19.70
N ALA A 147 -1.71 -7.78 19.22
CA ALA A 147 -1.36 -9.21 19.25
C ALA A 147 -0.95 -9.67 20.66
N GLY A 148 -1.58 -10.71 21.22
CA GLY A 148 -1.29 -11.22 22.57
C GLY A 148 -1.33 -10.15 23.67
N ASP A 149 -0.38 -10.21 24.61
CA ASP A 149 -0.27 -9.26 25.74
C ASP A 149 0.43 -7.92 25.36
N SER A 150 0.64 -7.66 24.06
CA SER A 150 1.32 -6.44 23.57
C SER A 150 0.69 -5.12 24.01
N ARG A 151 -0.59 -5.16 24.40
CA ARG A 151 -1.30 -4.02 24.97
C ARG A 151 -0.64 -3.51 26.26
N ASP A 152 -0.15 -4.41 27.11
CA ASP A 152 0.50 -4.05 28.37
C ASP A 152 1.92 -3.50 28.13
N ASP A 153 2.58 -4.00 27.08
CA ASP A 153 3.89 -3.51 26.64
C ASP A 153 3.81 -2.11 26.02
N LEU A 154 2.74 -1.79 25.28
CA LEU A 154 2.54 -0.49 24.62
C LEU A 154 2.30 0.67 25.59
N GLY A 155 1.95 0.42 26.85
CA GLY A 155 1.74 1.46 27.86
C GLY A 155 0.86 2.61 27.35
N ASP A 156 1.34 3.85 27.58
CA ASP A 156 0.72 5.12 27.14
C ASP A 156 1.03 5.50 25.68
N VAL A 157 1.59 4.62 24.82
CA VAL A 157 1.74 4.80 23.35
C VAL A 157 0.37 4.70 22.66
N THR A 158 -0.55 5.41 23.26
CA THR A 158 -1.99 5.32 23.19
C THR A 158 -2.48 6.15 22.03
N PHE A 159 -3.79 6.15 21.86
CA PHE A 159 -4.50 7.01 20.93
C PHE A 159 -3.95 8.45 20.83
N GLU A 160 -3.26 9.00 21.84
CA GLU A 160 -2.54 10.27 21.76
C GLU A 160 -1.49 10.31 20.63
N VAL A 161 -0.57 9.34 20.55
CA VAL A 161 0.42 9.27 19.46
C VAL A 161 -0.26 9.10 18.10
N LEU A 162 -1.31 8.27 18.04
CA LEU A 162 -2.12 8.12 16.82
C LEU A 162 -2.86 9.41 16.45
N ASP A 163 -3.34 10.17 17.44
CA ASP A 163 -4.02 11.44 17.27
C ASP A 163 -3.05 12.52 16.77
N GLU A 164 -1.85 12.59 17.35
CA GLU A 164 -0.77 13.48 16.90
C GLU A 164 -0.38 13.19 15.45
N VAL A 165 -0.10 11.92 15.14
CA VAL A 165 0.27 11.48 13.78
C VAL A 165 -0.87 11.76 12.80
N PHE A 166 -2.12 11.47 13.18
CA PHE A 166 -3.29 11.76 12.36
C PHE A 166 -3.34 13.25 12.03
N HIS A 167 -3.29 14.12 13.03
CA HIS A 167 -3.38 15.57 12.82
C HIS A 167 -2.18 16.13 12.04
N GLN A 168 -0.96 15.65 12.30
CA GLN A 168 0.24 16.08 11.58
C GLN A 168 0.10 15.76 10.08
N VAL A 169 -0.11 14.49 9.75
CA VAL A 169 -0.09 14.03 8.36
C VAL A 169 -1.30 14.56 7.58
N THR A 170 -2.51 14.51 8.15
CA THR A 170 -3.73 15.02 7.47
C THR A 170 -3.69 16.53 7.26
N ARG A 171 -3.03 17.29 8.15
CA ARG A 171 -2.83 18.73 7.98
C ARG A 171 -1.77 19.03 6.94
N SER A 172 -0.62 18.35 6.97
CA SER A 172 0.47 18.56 6.00
C SER A 172 0.01 18.20 4.59
N LEU A 173 -0.69 17.07 4.45
CA LEU A 173 -1.22 16.60 3.17
C LEU A 173 -2.64 17.09 2.87
N ASN A 174 -3.23 17.96 3.68
CA ASN A 174 -4.56 18.54 3.49
C ASN A 174 -5.63 17.52 3.02
N PHE A 175 -5.64 16.31 3.60
CA PHE A 175 -6.54 15.23 3.24
C PHE A 175 -6.98 14.48 4.49
N HIS A 176 -8.29 14.34 4.66
CA HIS A 176 -8.88 13.63 5.79
C HIS A 176 -9.57 12.37 5.29
N PRO A 177 -9.12 11.17 5.70
CA PRO A 177 -9.76 9.93 5.30
C PRO A 177 -11.16 9.84 5.89
N ASP A 178 -12.13 9.39 5.09
CA ASP A 178 -13.51 9.11 5.48
C ASP A 178 -13.74 7.63 5.85
N VAL A 179 -12.69 6.82 5.75
CA VAL A 179 -12.64 5.40 6.12
C VAL A 179 -11.87 5.21 7.42
N LYS A 180 -12.20 4.14 8.15
CA LYS A 180 -11.41 3.72 9.31
C LYS A 180 -10.12 3.05 8.86
N ILE A 181 -9.03 3.40 9.52
CA ILE A 181 -7.70 2.85 9.25
C ILE A 181 -7.41 1.77 10.29
N ASN A 182 -7.03 0.59 9.81
CA ASN A 182 -6.73 -0.58 10.64
C ASN A 182 -5.25 -0.56 11.01
N ILE A 183 -4.95 -0.51 12.30
CA ILE A 183 -3.58 -0.51 12.83
C ILE A 183 -3.38 -1.79 13.61
N ILE A 184 -2.36 -2.57 13.27
CA ILE A 184 -2.06 -3.84 13.91
C ILE A 184 -0.68 -3.76 14.55
N PHE A 185 -0.63 -3.87 15.87
CA PHE A 185 0.60 -3.97 16.63
C PHE A 185 0.92 -5.43 16.94
N TYR A 186 2.16 -5.87 16.69
CA TYR A 186 2.58 -7.26 16.88
C TYR A 186 3.95 -7.42 17.54
N LEU A 187 4.16 -8.45 18.38
CA LEU A 187 5.43 -8.69 19.07
C LEU A 187 6.49 -9.33 18.14
N THR A 188 7.73 -8.83 18.21
CA THR A 188 8.83 -9.30 17.35
C THR A 188 9.40 -10.67 17.76
N GLU A 189 9.14 -11.16 18.99
CA GLU A 189 9.63 -12.48 19.43
C GLU A 189 8.86 -13.65 18.78
N ASP A 190 7.61 -13.43 18.41
CA ASP A 190 6.82 -14.35 17.58
C ASP A 190 7.24 -14.29 16.10
N TYR A 191 7.84 -13.17 15.67
CA TYR A 191 8.36 -12.94 14.32
C TYR A 191 9.68 -13.69 14.03
N TYR A 192 10.61 -13.77 14.99
CA TYR A 192 11.92 -14.43 14.78
C TYR A 192 11.85 -15.96 14.64
N LYS A 193 10.70 -16.59 14.91
CA LYS A 193 10.50 -18.02 14.68
C LYS A 193 10.16 -18.35 13.22
N VAL A 194 9.80 -17.37 12.38
CA VAL A 194 9.13 -17.65 11.10
C VAL A 194 9.68 -16.88 9.88
N SER A 195 10.40 -15.75 10.02
CA SER A 195 10.93 -15.03 8.84
C SER A 195 12.31 -14.37 9.06
N ARG A 196 13.16 -14.39 8.01
CA ARG A 196 14.52 -13.82 7.98
C ARG A 196 14.66 -12.54 7.14
N GLU A 197 13.60 -12.04 6.50
CA GLU A 197 13.72 -10.93 5.55
C GLU A 197 12.68 -9.82 5.76
N TRP A 198 13.24 -8.62 5.98
CA TRP A 198 12.68 -7.29 5.72
C TRP A 198 11.87 -6.55 6.82
N SER A 199 11.58 -5.27 6.51
CA SER A 199 11.81 -4.04 7.27
C SER A 199 10.69 -3.59 8.20
N ALA A 200 11.01 -2.61 9.05
CA ALA A 200 10.11 -2.02 10.04
C ALA A 200 8.90 -1.35 9.37
N GLY A 201 7.71 -1.94 9.57
CA GLY A 201 6.43 -1.36 9.15
C GLY A 201 5.99 -1.75 7.74
N SER A 202 4.67 -1.85 7.53
CA SER A 202 4.08 -1.91 6.18
C SER A 202 2.65 -1.36 6.15
N ALA A 203 2.38 -0.48 5.19
CA ALA A 203 1.05 0.01 4.85
C ALA A 203 0.53 -0.64 3.56
N GLN A 204 -0.66 -1.24 3.62
CA GLN A 204 -1.36 -1.80 2.46
C GLN A 204 -2.79 -1.26 2.46
N GLY A 205 -3.06 -0.27 1.61
CA GLY A 205 -4.35 0.42 1.58
C GLY A 205 -4.63 1.12 2.92
N ILE A 206 -5.70 0.70 3.59
CA ILE A 206 -6.11 1.22 4.91
C ILE A 206 -5.50 0.45 6.09
N LYS A 207 -4.61 -0.52 5.85
CA LYS A 207 -4.00 -1.36 6.88
C LYS A 207 -2.55 -0.95 7.13
N ILE A 208 -2.21 -0.72 8.40
CA ILE A 208 -0.87 -0.39 8.89
C ILE A 208 -0.44 -1.47 9.87
N MET A 209 0.72 -2.09 9.65
CA MET A 209 1.29 -3.09 10.55
C MET A 209 2.55 -2.56 11.22
N ILE A 210 2.63 -2.63 12.55
CA ILE A 210 3.73 -2.07 13.34
C ILE A 210 4.36 -3.15 14.22
N PRO A 211 5.64 -3.50 14.00
CA PRO A 211 6.36 -4.41 14.88
C PRO A 211 6.74 -3.73 16.20
N LEU A 212 6.32 -4.32 17.31
CA LEU A 212 6.79 -4.04 18.66
C LEU A 212 8.00 -4.93 18.95
N LYS A 213 9.20 -4.34 19.00
CA LYS A 213 10.38 -5.07 19.46
C LYS A 213 10.28 -5.31 20.96
N SER A 214 10.69 -6.50 21.43
CA SER A 214 11.00 -6.64 22.85
C SER A 214 12.17 -5.71 23.19
N GLY A 215 11.92 -4.80 24.12
CA GLY A 215 12.78 -3.63 24.35
C GLY A 215 12.42 -2.48 23.41
N TYR A 216 11.45 -1.67 23.85
CA TYR A 216 11.05 -0.44 23.17
C TYR A 216 12.26 0.40 22.77
N LYS A 217 12.27 0.78 21.50
CA LYS A 217 12.84 2.06 21.07
C LYS A 217 11.85 3.15 21.50
N SER A 218 12.35 4.33 21.83
CA SER A 218 11.62 5.40 22.49
C SER A 218 10.31 5.81 21.80
N GLU A 219 9.42 6.50 22.51
CA GLU A 219 8.12 6.98 21.99
C GLU A 219 8.27 7.73 20.66
N GLU A 220 9.34 8.51 20.52
CA GLU A 220 9.68 9.24 19.30
C GLU A 220 9.83 8.32 18.09
N TYR A 221 10.50 7.18 18.25
CA TYR A 221 10.69 6.21 17.18
C TYR A 221 9.35 5.60 16.73
N VAL A 222 8.46 5.28 17.68
CA VAL A 222 7.14 4.74 17.35
C VAL A 222 6.28 5.80 16.66
N ARG A 223 6.34 7.05 17.12
CA ARG A 223 5.67 8.19 16.47
C ARG A 223 6.14 8.37 15.03
N GLY A 224 7.45 8.33 14.80
CA GLY A 224 8.06 8.38 13.47
C GLY A 224 7.59 7.26 12.56
N LEU A 225 7.66 6.01 13.03
CA LEU A 225 7.23 4.85 12.25
C LEU A 225 5.73 4.89 11.92
N LEU A 226 4.88 5.29 12.87
CA LEU A 226 3.45 5.47 12.63
C LEU A 226 3.19 6.57 11.60
N ALA A 227 3.90 7.69 11.67
CA ALA A 227 3.78 8.77 10.69
C ALA A 227 4.19 8.31 9.28
N HIS A 228 5.25 7.51 9.17
CA HIS A 228 5.69 6.92 7.91
C HIS A 228 4.58 6.07 7.27
N GLU A 229 4.10 5.05 7.98
CA GLU A 229 3.12 4.11 7.44
C GLU A 229 1.75 4.78 7.19
N PHE A 230 1.34 5.68 8.08
CA PHE A 230 0.10 6.43 7.90
C PHE A 230 0.16 7.34 6.66
N THR A 231 1.32 7.92 6.37
CA THR A 231 1.53 8.73 5.16
C THR A 231 1.30 7.92 3.89
N HIS A 232 1.79 6.69 3.81
CA HIS A 232 1.51 5.81 2.68
C HIS A 232 0.02 5.55 2.51
N THR A 233 -0.71 5.28 3.59
CA THR A 233 -2.18 5.11 3.56
C THR A 233 -2.89 6.35 3.03
N ILE A 234 -2.53 7.55 3.51
CA ILE A 234 -3.13 8.81 3.05
C ILE A 234 -2.83 9.04 1.57
N ILE A 235 -1.60 8.85 1.13
CA ILE A 235 -1.21 9.00 -0.28
C ILE A 235 -1.95 8.01 -1.17
N HIS A 236 -2.11 6.76 -0.72
CA HIS A 236 -2.85 5.74 -1.44
C HIS A 236 -4.32 6.11 -1.64
N LEU A 237 -5.01 6.46 -0.55
CA LEU A 237 -6.42 6.87 -0.57
C LEU A 237 -6.62 8.11 -1.44
N ARG A 238 -5.71 9.06 -1.35
CA ARG A 238 -5.81 10.32 -2.08
C ARG A 238 -5.56 10.20 -3.58
N THR A 239 -4.61 9.35 -3.98
CA THR A 239 -4.17 9.27 -5.38
C THR A 239 -4.82 8.13 -6.15
N ASN A 240 -5.60 7.26 -5.48
CA ASN A 240 -6.03 5.96 -6.00
C ASN A 240 -4.82 5.15 -6.52
N ASN A 241 -3.78 5.06 -5.68
CA ASN A 241 -2.53 4.34 -5.95
C ASN A 241 -1.73 4.81 -7.18
N ARG A 242 -1.85 6.08 -7.59
CA ARG A 242 -1.13 6.64 -8.75
C ARG A 242 0.13 7.44 -8.39
N CYS A 243 0.42 7.60 -7.11
CA CYS A 243 1.63 8.30 -6.67
C CYS A 243 2.90 7.52 -7.07
N PRO A 244 3.87 8.15 -7.76
CA PRO A 244 5.13 7.49 -8.08
C PRO A 244 5.92 7.20 -6.80
N LEU A 245 6.64 6.07 -6.79
CA LEU A 245 7.27 5.55 -5.58
C LEU A 245 8.25 6.54 -4.92
N TRP A 246 9.05 7.29 -5.69
CA TRP A 246 9.97 8.27 -5.12
C TRP A 246 9.26 9.37 -4.33
N LEU A 247 8.06 9.79 -4.77
CA LEU A 247 7.31 10.84 -4.10
C LEU A 247 6.62 10.27 -2.86
N ASN A 248 6.06 9.06 -2.98
CA ASN A 248 5.41 8.36 -1.88
C ASN A 248 6.40 8.13 -0.72
N GLU A 249 7.55 7.50 -0.99
CA GLU A 249 8.62 7.27 0.00
C GLU A 249 9.23 8.57 0.52
N GLY A 250 9.40 9.56 -0.35
CA GLY A 250 9.98 10.84 0.02
C GLY A 250 9.13 11.61 1.02
N ILE A 251 7.82 11.70 0.78
CA ILE A 251 6.88 12.33 1.71
C ILE A 251 6.74 11.50 2.99
N ALA A 252 6.71 10.16 2.90
CA ALA A 252 6.66 9.31 4.09
C ALA A 252 7.86 9.53 5.02
N GLN A 253 9.09 9.60 4.49
CA GLN A 253 10.28 9.92 5.29
C GLN A 253 10.30 11.35 5.81
N TYR A 254 9.79 12.31 5.03
CA TYR A 254 9.62 13.68 5.49
C TYR A 254 8.71 13.74 6.73
N GLN A 255 7.58 13.02 6.71
CA GLN A 255 6.65 12.95 7.84
C GLN A 255 7.21 12.15 9.03
N GLU A 256 7.94 11.06 8.76
CA GLU A 256 8.66 10.26 9.78
C GLU A 256 9.60 11.16 10.58
N PHE A 257 10.51 11.87 9.91
CA PHE A 257 11.51 12.70 10.60
C PHE A 257 10.89 13.88 11.33
N THR A 258 9.83 14.46 10.76
CA THR A 258 9.05 15.52 11.42
C THR A 258 8.40 15.00 12.71
N ALA A 259 7.82 13.80 12.68
CA ALA A 259 7.14 13.21 13.84
C ALA A 259 8.14 12.70 14.91
N GLU A 260 9.24 12.09 14.48
CA GLU A 260 10.27 11.55 15.39
C GLU A 260 11.08 12.67 16.05
N ASN A 261 11.53 13.67 15.28
CA ASN A 261 12.53 14.65 15.72
C ASN A 261 11.98 16.09 15.81
N GLY A 262 10.70 16.31 15.49
CA GLY A 262 10.09 17.64 15.47
C GLY A 262 10.48 18.51 14.27
N SER A 263 11.34 18.00 13.37
CA SER A 263 11.77 18.70 12.16
C SER A 263 12.15 17.72 11.06
N PRO A 264 11.76 17.98 9.79
CA PRO A 264 12.20 17.18 8.65
C PRO A 264 13.71 17.34 8.38
N GLU A 265 14.41 18.29 9.01
CA GLU A 265 15.87 18.45 8.88
C GLU A 265 16.66 17.42 9.67
N GLU A 266 16.09 16.92 10.75
CA GLU A 266 16.73 15.96 11.64
C GLU A 266 16.44 14.55 11.13
N MET A 267 17.27 14.10 10.19
CA MET A 267 17.19 12.75 9.63
C MET A 267 17.82 11.69 10.54
N ARG A 268 17.50 10.43 10.27
CA ARG A 268 18.10 9.27 10.96
C ARG A 268 19.63 9.26 10.89
N SER A 269 20.25 8.78 11.96
CA SER A 269 21.71 8.73 12.10
C SER A 269 22.40 7.85 11.05
N ASP A 270 21.73 6.80 10.55
CA ASP A 270 22.24 5.93 9.50
C ASP A 270 22.20 6.57 8.10
N TYR A 271 21.41 7.64 7.92
CA TYR A 271 21.33 8.40 6.66
C TYR A 271 22.37 9.50 6.61
N ARG A 272 22.61 10.17 7.75
CA ARG A 272 23.46 11.36 7.88
C ARG A 272 24.80 11.21 7.17
N SER A 273 25.56 10.16 7.49
CA SER A 273 26.89 9.96 6.90
C SER A 273 26.84 9.72 5.38
N ILE A 274 25.78 9.12 4.85
CA ILE A 274 25.64 8.91 3.40
C ILE A 274 25.24 10.23 2.72
N VAL A 275 24.32 10.98 3.32
CA VAL A 275 23.87 12.29 2.80
C VAL A 275 25.06 13.25 2.73
N GLU A 276 25.80 13.41 3.82
CA GLU A 276 26.95 14.31 3.91
C GLU A 276 28.06 13.90 2.93
N ASN A 277 28.53 12.65 3.00
CA ASN A 277 29.70 12.24 2.20
C ASN A 277 29.38 11.97 0.72
N GLU A 278 28.20 11.42 0.39
CA GLU A 278 27.88 11.02 -0.99
C GLU A 278 27.08 12.07 -1.74
N PHE A 279 26.01 12.62 -1.16
CA PHE A 279 25.10 13.53 -1.85
C PHE A 279 25.61 14.97 -1.81
N ILE A 280 26.08 15.44 -0.65
CA ILE A 280 26.55 16.82 -0.46
C ILE A 280 28.02 16.95 -0.88
N GLU A 281 28.97 16.34 -0.17
CA GLU A 281 30.40 16.48 -0.50
C GLU A 281 30.75 15.79 -1.82
N GLY A 282 30.24 14.57 -2.01
CA GLY A 282 30.48 13.76 -3.21
C GLY A 282 29.69 14.21 -4.44
N GLN A 283 28.72 15.12 -4.28
CA GLN A 283 27.88 15.66 -5.35
C GLN A 283 27.23 14.57 -6.21
N LYS A 284 26.92 13.42 -5.61
CA LYS A 284 26.19 12.34 -6.29
C LYS A 284 24.70 12.61 -6.22
N SER A 285 24.02 12.42 -7.35
CA SER A 285 22.56 12.41 -7.42
C SER A 285 22.05 11.05 -7.91
N VAL A 286 20.89 10.67 -7.40
CA VAL A 286 20.08 9.59 -7.97
C VAL A 286 19.01 10.25 -8.82
N LYS A 287 18.84 9.77 -10.06
CA LYS A 287 17.73 10.20 -10.91
C LYS A 287 16.43 9.65 -10.34
N LEU A 288 15.42 10.49 -10.13
CA LEU A 288 14.17 10.11 -9.45
C LEU A 288 13.41 9.00 -10.20
N ASN A 289 13.46 9.00 -11.52
CA ASN A 289 12.91 7.93 -12.36
C ASN A 289 13.62 6.55 -12.19
N ARG A 290 14.78 6.51 -11.51
CA ARG A 290 15.52 5.28 -11.22
C ARG A 290 15.24 4.71 -9.82
N VAL A 291 14.55 5.45 -8.96
CA VAL A 291 14.29 5.06 -7.56
C VAL A 291 13.60 3.70 -7.48
N GLN A 292 12.54 3.48 -8.27
CA GLN A 292 11.81 2.21 -8.30
C GLN A 292 12.74 1.01 -8.53
N ALA A 293 13.64 1.12 -9.51
CA ALA A 293 14.55 0.04 -9.86
C ALA A 293 15.67 -0.16 -8.83
N LEU A 294 16.05 0.88 -8.09
CA LEU A 294 17.06 0.79 -7.03
C LEU A 294 16.49 0.19 -5.74
N LEU A 295 15.22 0.47 -5.43
CA LEU A 295 14.53 -0.14 -4.30
C LEU A 295 14.37 -1.66 -4.48
N SER A 296 14.29 -2.14 -5.72
CA SER A 296 14.31 -3.58 -6.05
C SER A 296 15.73 -4.19 -6.15
N SER A 297 16.78 -3.44 -5.83
CA SER A 297 18.16 -3.93 -5.89
C SER A 297 18.50 -4.86 -4.71
N SER A 298 19.33 -5.88 -4.97
CA SER A 298 19.91 -6.71 -3.90
C SER A 298 20.98 -5.98 -3.08
N SER A 299 21.45 -4.83 -3.56
CA SER A 299 22.43 -3.99 -2.88
C SER A 299 21.77 -3.11 -1.82
N ARG A 300 22.01 -3.41 -0.55
CA ARG A 300 21.52 -2.58 0.58
C ARG A 300 21.91 -1.11 0.46
N LYS A 301 23.10 -0.80 -0.09
CA LYS A 301 23.54 0.58 -0.31
C LYS A 301 22.70 1.30 -1.37
N ASP A 302 22.30 0.61 -2.43
CA ASP A 302 21.50 1.20 -3.50
C ASP A 302 20.07 1.47 -3.04
N VAL A 303 19.50 0.55 -2.26
CA VAL A 303 18.20 0.74 -1.59
C VAL A 303 18.26 1.97 -0.66
N MET A 304 19.29 2.09 0.19
CA MET A 304 19.46 3.26 1.06
C MET A 304 19.60 4.57 0.27
N ARG A 305 20.36 4.59 -0.83
CA ARG A 305 20.49 5.78 -1.69
C ARG A 305 19.17 6.17 -2.34
N ALA A 306 18.34 5.20 -2.73
CA ALA A 306 17.03 5.45 -3.31
C ALA A 306 16.07 6.13 -2.32
N TYR A 307 16.06 5.65 -1.08
CA TYR A 307 15.33 6.27 0.02
C TYR A 307 15.82 7.69 0.32
N ILE A 308 17.13 7.87 0.52
CA ILE A 308 17.73 9.18 0.75
C ILE A 308 17.39 10.16 -0.37
N ALA A 309 17.48 9.75 -1.63
CA ALA A 309 17.16 10.60 -2.77
C ALA A 309 15.68 11.00 -2.81
N SER A 310 14.78 10.08 -2.44
CA SER A 310 13.34 10.33 -2.35
C SER A 310 13.04 11.37 -1.27
N TYR A 311 13.59 11.19 -0.07
CA TYR A 311 13.47 12.14 1.04
C TYR A 311 14.04 13.52 0.68
N LEU A 312 15.25 13.58 0.13
CA LEU A 312 15.89 14.84 -0.25
C LEU A 312 15.09 15.56 -1.36
N ALA A 313 14.47 14.84 -2.29
CA ALA A 313 13.60 15.44 -3.30
C ALA A 313 12.30 15.99 -2.70
N ALA A 314 11.68 15.28 -1.75
CA ALA A 314 10.52 15.79 -1.01
C ALA A 314 10.88 17.05 -0.20
N ARG A 315 12.05 17.06 0.45
CA ARG A 315 12.58 18.27 1.10
C ARG A 315 12.81 19.41 0.14
N CYS A 316 13.41 19.15 -1.03
CA CYS A 316 13.58 20.17 -2.07
C CYS A 316 12.24 20.77 -2.51
N LEU A 317 11.18 19.96 -2.64
CA LEU A 317 9.84 20.46 -2.92
C LEU A 317 9.35 21.40 -1.81
N ALA A 318 9.42 20.96 -0.55
CA ALA A 318 8.99 21.74 0.60
C ALA A 318 9.79 23.05 0.74
N ASP A 319 11.10 23.03 0.54
CA ASP A 319 11.97 24.20 0.69
C ASP A 319 11.68 25.29 -0.37
N TYR A 320 11.38 24.92 -1.62
CA TYR A 320 11.12 25.90 -2.69
C TYR A 320 9.64 26.28 -2.85
N TYR A 321 8.73 25.35 -2.62
CA TYR A 321 7.31 25.49 -2.95
C TYR A 321 6.40 25.36 -1.72
N GLY A 322 6.97 25.09 -0.54
CA GLY A 322 6.23 24.84 0.70
C GLY A 322 5.65 23.43 0.76
N GLU A 323 5.29 22.97 1.96
CA GLU A 323 4.61 21.67 2.16
C GLU A 323 3.29 21.56 1.40
N ARG A 324 2.63 22.69 1.10
CA ARG A 324 1.44 22.74 0.25
C ARG A 324 1.67 22.14 -1.14
N SER A 325 2.91 22.11 -1.62
CA SER A 325 3.22 21.45 -2.90
C SER A 325 2.90 19.95 -2.88
N PHE A 326 3.00 19.27 -1.73
CA PHE A 326 2.57 17.88 -1.59
C PHE A 326 1.07 17.74 -1.84
N ASP A 327 0.28 18.62 -1.24
CA ASP A 327 -1.18 18.66 -1.41
C ASP A 327 -1.57 18.82 -2.89
N GLU A 328 -0.98 19.79 -3.57
CA GLU A 328 -1.29 20.12 -4.97
C GLU A 328 -0.92 18.98 -5.93
N ILE A 329 0.26 18.38 -5.77
CA ILE A 329 0.71 17.24 -6.59
C ILE A 329 -0.18 16.02 -6.35
N LEU A 330 -0.45 15.66 -5.09
CA LEU A 330 -1.26 14.49 -4.77
C LEU A 330 -2.72 14.67 -5.22
N SER A 331 -3.28 15.88 -5.18
CA SER A 331 -4.61 16.18 -5.73
C SER A 331 -4.65 15.94 -7.24
N ALA A 332 -3.69 16.52 -7.97
CA ALA A 332 -3.61 16.39 -9.41
C ALA A 332 -3.48 14.92 -9.85
N LEU A 333 -2.64 14.15 -9.15
CA LEU A 333 -2.53 12.71 -9.34
C LEU A 333 -3.88 12.03 -9.07
N GLY A 334 -4.56 12.36 -7.98
CA GLY A 334 -5.91 11.91 -7.63
C GLY A 334 -6.99 12.25 -8.67
N GLU A 335 -6.80 13.27 -9.49
CA GLU A 335 -7.76 13.70 -10.51
C GLU A 335 -7.59 13.02 -11.87
N GLY A 336 -6.48 12.34 -12.14
CA GLY A 336 -6.23 11.83 -13.51
C GLY A 336 -4.85 12.10 -14.05
N LYS A 337 -4.19 13.13 -13.55
CA LYS A 337 -3.02 13.70 -14.20
C LYS A 337 -1.81 12.79 -14.05
N SER A 338 -0.95 12.84 -15.07
CA SER A 338 0.39 12.28 -14.97
C SER A 338 1.24 13.06 -13.97
N ILE A 339 2.33 12.46 -13.50
CA ILE A 339 3.27 13.15 -12.61
C ILE A 339 3.86 14.40 -13.25
N ASP A 340 4.16 14.40 -14.55
CA ASP A 340 4.68 15.58 -15.24
C ASP A 340 3.66 16.73 -15.24
N GLU A 341 2.39 16.45 -15.55
CA GLU A 341 1.32 17.45 -15.50
C GLU A 341 1.14 17.99 -14.07
N ALA A 342 1.11 17.12 -13.06
CA ALA A 342 0.97 17.51 -11.66
C ALA A 342 2.15 18.40 -11.19
N MET A 343 3.36 18.07 -11.61
CA MET A 343 4.56 18.84 -11.30
C MET A 343 4.58 20.19 -12.02
N VAL A 344 4.16 20.23 -13.29
CA VAL A 344 4.08 21.50 -14.05
C VAL A 344 3.06 22.43 -13.40
N ASP A 345 1.88 21.93 -13.04
CA ASP A 345 0.83 22.73 -12.41
C ASP A 345 1.27 23.31 -11.06
N THR A 346 2.05 22.54 -10.28
CA THR A 346 2.46 22.92 -8.92
C THR A 346 3.74 23.78 -8.92
N THR A 347 4.74 23.37 -9.69
CA THR A 347 6.11 23.91 -9.61
C THR A 347 6.51 24.74 -10.83
N GLY A 348 5.68 24.73 -11.90
CA GLY A 348 6.02 25.28 -13.20
C GLY A 348 7.08 24.47 -13.95
N ARG A 349 7.34 23.22 -13.54
CA ARG A 349 8.39 22.35 -14.08
C ARG A 349 7.90 20.93 -14.25
N ASP A 350 8.27 20.30 -15.35
CA ASP A 350 8.14 18.86 -15.52
C ASP A 350 9.19 18.10 -14.68
N MET A 351 9.17 16.77 -14.74
CA MET A 351 10.07 15.94 -13.93
C MET A 351 11.55 16.13 -14.29
N ASP A 352 11.88 16.33 -15.57
CA ASP A 352 13.26 16.52 -16.00
C ASP A 352 13.82 17.86 -15.52
N ASN A 353 13.04 18.94 -15.65
CA ASN A 353 13.41 20.26 -15.14
C ASN A 353 13.41 20.31 -13.60
N PHE A 354 12.54 19.55 -12.94
CA PHE A 354 12.58 19.40 -11.49
C PHE A 354 13.83 18.62 -11.04
N GLN A 355 14.24 17.57 -11.75
CA GLN A 355 15.46 16.82 -11.46
C GLN A 355 16.70 17.73 -11.46
N GLU A 356 16.83 18.62 -12.44
CA GLU A 356 17.94 19.60 -12.49
C GLU A 356 17.88 20.56 -11.29
N LYS A 357 16.68 21.04 -10.96
CA LYS A 357 16.45 21.93 -9.82
C LYS A 357 16.82 21.26 -8.49
N TYR A 358 16.48 19.99 -8.33
CA TYR A 358 16.85 19.16 -7.18
C TYR A 358 18.37 18.99 -7.07
N GLU A 359 19.06 18.72 -8.17
CA GLU A 359 20.52 18.61 -8.19
C GLU A 359 21.20 19.94 -7.84
N ASP A 360 20.65 21.06 -8.28
CA ASP A 360 21.11 22.40 -7.92
C ASP A 360 20.81 22.77 -6.46
N TRP A 361 19.77 22.20 -5.86
CA TRP A 361 19.47 22.35 -4.44
C TRP A 361 20.45 21.57 -3.59
N LEU A 362 20.76 20.32 -3.95
CA LEU A 362 21.78 19.50 -3.28
C LEU A 362 23.16 20.17 -3.22
N ARG A 363 23.52 20.94 -4.26
CA ARG A 363 24.77 21.72 -4.32
C ARG A 363 24.84 22.86 -3.30
N LYS A 364 23.70 23.27 -2.72
CA LYS A 364 23.57 24.45 -1.86
C LYS A 364 23.30 24.10 -0.40
N LEU A 365 22.94 22.84 -0.10
CA LEU A 365 23.01 22.28 1.25
C LEU A 365 24.46 22.15 1.68
#